data_AF-A0A933BTN9-F1
#
_entry.id   AF-A0A933BTN9-F1
#
_cell.length_a   1.000
_cell.length_b   1.000
_cell.length_c   1.000
_cell.angle_alpha   90.00
_cell.angle_beta   90.00
_cell.angle_gamma   90.00
#
_symmetry.space_group_name_H-M   'P 1'
#
loop_
_entity.id
_entity.type
_entity.pdbx_description
1 polymer ?
#
loop_
_entity_poly.entity_id
_entity_poly.type
_entity_poly.pdbx_seq_one_letter_code
_entity_poly.pdbx_strand_id
1 'polypeptide(L)'
;SLDPHFVDAYQLGGLFLVIGRAYPEAIAIYRKGIEQNPDRWELPHDLARLYFLELGDIPAALEWFERTDALPGRPHYVPRFVARLRARVGLVEAALEMWERIRETADNEWVRETAEQEIRNLRARLRGAPPPPAPIPRAGGGGPH
;
A
#
# COMPACT_ATOMS: atom_id res chain seq x y z
N SER A 1 31.49 -3.72 -14.00
CA SER A 1 30.78 -3.03 -12.91
C SER A 1 29.37 -2.80 -13.40
N LEU A 2 28.35 -3.35 -12.72
CA LEU A 2 26.95 -3.06 -13.04
C LEU A 2 26.58 -1.74 -12.36
N ASP A 3 25.83 -0.90 -13.07
CA ASP A 3 25.44 0.43 -12.60
C ASP A 3 24.64 0.29 -11.28
N PRO A 4 25.08 0.93 -10.17
CA PRO A 4 24.35 0.91 -8.90
C PRO A 4 22.96 1.57 -8.98
N HIS A 5 22.63 2.29 -10.07
CA HIS A 5 21.29 2.83 -10.33
C HIS A 5 20.41 1.88 -11.15
N PHE A 6 20.90 0.67 -11.47
CA PHE A 6 20.11 -0.32 -12.17
C PHE A 6 19.16 -1.02 -11.21
N VAL A 7 17.99 -0.40 -10.99
CA VAL A 7 16.92 -0.87 -10.10
C VAL A 7 16.58 -2.35 -10.31
N ASP A 8 16.52 -2.80 -11.56
CA ASP A 8 16.16 -4.18 -11.90
C ASP A 8 17.10 -5.22 -11.26
N ALA A 9 18.39 -4.90 -11.06
CA ALA A 9 19.32 -5.81 -10.39
C ALA A 9 18.94 -6.04 -8.92
N TYR A 10 18.51 -4.99 -8.22
CA TYR A 10 18.05 -5.08 -6.84
C TYR A 10 16.68 -5.78 -6.75
N GLN A 11 15.76 -5.49 -7.68
CA GLN A 11 14.45 -6.13 -7.73
C GLN A 11 14.55 -7.63 -7.98
N LEU A 12 15.28 -8.04 -9.01
CA LEU A 12 15.46 -9.45 -9.34
C LEU A 12 16.22 -10.18 -8.24
N GLY A 13 17.33 -9.59 -7.74
CA GLY A 13 18.10 -10.17 -6.64
C GLY A 13 17.27 -10.36 -5.37
N GLY A 14 16.50 -9.33 -4.99
CA GLY A 14 15.58 -9.41 -3.86
C GLY A 14 14.49 -10.47 -4.07
N LEU A 15 13.85 -10.50 -5.23
CA LEU A 15 12.81 -11.48 -5.55
C LEU A 15 13.32 -12.92 -5.45
N PHE A 16 14.51 -13.22 -5.99
CA PHE A 16 15.09 -14.56 -5.88
C PHE A 16 15.37 -14.96 -4.44
N LEU A 17 15.83 -14.02 -3.60
CA LEU A 17 16.04 -14.26 -2.17
C LEU A 17 14.71 -14.48 -1.44
N VAL A 18 13.65 -13.74 -1.79
CA VAL A 18 12.29 -13.98 -1.26
C VAL A 18 11.78 -15.37 -1.63
N ILE A 19 11.90 -15.77 -2.89
CA ILE A 19 11.51 -17.12 -3.36
C ILE A 19 12.30 -18.20 -2.62
N GLY A 20 13.59 -17.97 -2.39
CA GLY A 20 14.47 -18.84 -1.61
C GLY A 20 14.24 -18.77 -0.09
N ARG A 21 13.30 -17.96 0.39
CA ARG A 21 13.01 -17.69 1.81
C ARG A 21 14.20 -17.14 2.60
N ALA A 22 15.17 -16.55 1.92
CA ALA A 22 16.31 -15.84 2.49
C ALA A 22 15.91 -14.38 2.80
N TYR A 23 14.95 -14.21 3.71
CA TYR A 23 14.33 -12.91 3.98
C TYR A 23 15.30 -11.85 4.52
N PRO A 24 16.23 -12.16 5.45
CA PRO A 24 17.20 -11.17 5.92
C PRO A 24 18.06 -10.59 4.78
N GLU A 25 18.50 -11.44 3.86
CA GLU A 25 19.28 -11.06 2.68
C GLU A 25 18.42 -10.28 1.68
N ALA A 26 17.16 -10.68 1.48
CA ALA A 26 16.21 -9.95 0.64
C ALA A 26 15.99 -8.52 1.17
N ILE A 27 15.80 -8.36 2.49
CA ILE A 27 15.67 -7.04 3.12
C ILE A 27 16.95 -6.23 2.92
N ALA A 28 18.13 -6.85 3.11
CA ALA A 28 19.41 -6.16 2.95
C ALA A 28 19.61 -5.66 1.51
N ILE A 29 19.28 -6.47 0.49
CA ILE A 29 19.44 -6.05 -0.91
C ILE A 29 18.44 -4.97 -1.31
N TYR A 30 17.18 -5.05 -0.87
CA TYR A 30 16.20 -4.00 -1.12
C TYR A 30 16.62 -2.69 -0.45
N ARG A 31 17.05 -2.71 0.82
CA ARG A 31 17.52 -1.50 1.52
C ARG A 31 18.70 -0.86 0.81
N LYS A 32 19.69 -1.66 0.40
CA LYS A 32 20.81 -1.17 -0.40
C LYS A 32 20.34 -0.52 -1.71
N GLY A 33 19.40 -1.15 -2.41
CA GLY A 33 18.84 -0.59 -3.63
C GLY A 33 18.13 0.74 -3.41
N ILE A 34 17.36 0.86 -2.33
CA ILE A 34 16.66 2.10 -1.93
C ILE A 34 17.66 3.23 -1.63
N GLU A 35 18.77 2.92 -0.95
CA GLU A 35 19.84 3.90 -0.69
C GLU A 35 20.49 4.42 -1.97
N GLN A 36 20.65 3.56 -2.99
CA GLN A 36 21.23 3.96 -4.28
C GLN A 36 20.21 4.60 -5.23
N ASN A 37 18.91 4.38 -5.00
CA ASN A 37 17.82 4.79 -5.89
C ASN A 37 16.67 5.44 -5.08
N PRO A 38 16.92 6.58 -4.40
CA PRO A 38 15.97 7.14 -3.42
C PRO A 38 14.69 7.70 -4.03
N ASP A 39 14.65 7.93 -5.35
CA ASP A 39 13.52 8.47 -6.10
C ASP A 39 12.68 7.37 -6.80
N ARG A 40 13.02 6.09 -6.59
CA ARG A 40 12.40 4.93 -7.25
C ARG A 40 11.44 4.22 -6.30
N TRP A 41 10.17 4.15 -6.69
CA TRP A 41 9.10 3.58 -5.86
C TRP A 41 9.12 2.06 -5.82
N GLU A 42 9.75 1.42 -6.80
CA GLU A 42 9.71 -0.03 -7.02
C GLU A 42 10.30 -0.81 -5.85
N LEU A 43 11.45 -0.37 -5.34
CA LEU A 43 12.17 -1.05 -4.27
C LEU A 43 11.52 -0.93 -2.88
N PRO A 44 11.07 0.25 -2.41
CA PRO A 44 10.30 0.31 -1.17
C PRO A 44 8.97 -0.44 -1.30
N HIS A 45 8.38 -0.51 -2.50
CA HIS A 45 7.18 -1.29 -2.76
C HIS A 45 7.40 -2.80 -2.62
N ASP A 46 8.46 -3.33 -3.23
CA ASP A 46 8.82 -4.75 -3.11
C ASP A 46 9.17 -5.12 -1.67
N LEU A 47 9.86 -4.24 -0.93
CA LEU A 47 10.13 -4.43 0.49
C LEU A 47 8.85 -4.41 1.32
N ALA A 48 7.92 -3.50 1.04
CA ALA A 48 6.62 -3.45 1.70
C ALA A 48 5.81 -4.73 1.48
N ARG A 49 5.83 -5.26 0.25
CA ARG A 49 5.19 -6.53 -0.11
C ARG A 49 5.81 -7.71 0.63
N LEU A 50 7.13 -7.77 0.75
CA LEU A 50 7.82 -8.79 1.54
C LEU A 50 7.34 -8.79 2.99
N TYR A 51 7.31 -7.62 3.64
CA TYR A 51 6.79 -7.49 5.01
C TYR A 51 5.32 -7.91 5.12
N PHE A 52 4.50 -7.53 4.15
CA PHE A 52 3.07 -7.83 4.15
C PHE A 52 2.74 -9.31 3.90
N LEU A 53 3.34 -9.91 2.88
CA LEU A 53 2.97 -11.24 2.37
C LEU A 53 3.69 -12.37 3.10
N GLU A 54 5.01 -12.23 3.30
CA GLU A 54 5.82 -13.34 3.81
C GLU A 54 6.06 -13.25 5.31
N LEU A 55 6.25 -12.03 5.83
CA LEU A 55 6.56 -11.82 7.26
C LEU A 55 5.31 -11.55 8.10
N GLY A 56 4.22 -11.11 7.48
CA GLY A 56 2.99 -10.72 8.18
C GLY A 56 3.15 -9.52 9.11
N ASP A 57 4.24 -8.77 9.01
CA ASP A 57 4.53 -7.58 9.81
C ASP A 57 3.82 -6.37 9.19
N ILE A 58 2.56 -6.20 9.59
CA ILE A 58 1.69 -5.15 9.08
C ILE A 58 2.23 -3.74 9.39
N PRO A 59 2.73 -3.44 10.61
CA PRO A 59 3.38 -2.16 10.88
C PRO A 59 4.57 -1.86 9.96
N ALA A 60 5.50 -2.80 9.78
CA ALA A 60 6.64 -2.58 8.89
C ALA A 60 6.19 -2.44 7.42
N ALA A 61 5.22 -3.24 6.98
CA ALA A 61 4.65 -3.10 5.65
C ALA A 61 4.04 -1.71 5.42
N LEU A 62 3.28 -1.19 6.40
CA LEU A 62 2.70 0.15 6.32
C LEU A 62 3.79 1.22 6.14
N GLU A 63 4.86 1.18 6.94
CA GLU A 63 5.97 2.14 6.84
C GLU A 63 6.54 2.18 5.41
N TRP A 64 6.81 1.02 4.81
CA TRP A 64 7.38 0.96 3.46
C TRP A 64 6.37 1.31 2.37
N PHE A 65 5.09 1.00 2.55
CA PHE A 65 4.03 1.46 1.64
C PHE A 65 3.83 2.98 1.72
N GLU A 66 4.01 3.62 2.88
CA GLU A 66 3.96 5.08 3.00
C GLU A 66 5.14 5.75 2.29
N ARG A 67 6.35 5.16 2.39
CA ARG A 67 7.50 5.62 1.58
C ARG A 67 7.24 5.45 0.09
N THR A 68 6.62 4.34 -0.31
CA THR A 68 6.19 4.12 -1.69
C THR A 68 5.18 5.20 -2.11
N ASP A 69 4.21 5.54 -1.24
CA ASP A 69 3.14 6.52 -1.49
C ASP A 69 3.67 7.94 -1.74
N ALA A 70 4.83 8.27 -1.17
CA ALA A 70 5.49 9.56 -1.32
C ALA A 70 6.24 9.73 -2.65
N LEU A 71 6.46 8.65 -3.40
CA LEU A 71 7.30 8.66 -4.60
C LEU A 71 6.50 8.80 -5.90
N PRO A 72 7.05 9.50 -6.92
CA PRO A 72 6.37 9.70 -8.19
C PRO A 72 6.24 8.39 -8.98
N GLY A 73 5.19 8.28 -9.80
CA GLY A 73 5.00 7.13 -10.69
C GLY A 73 4.58 5.82 -10.01
N ARG A 74 4.45 5.82 -8.68
CA ARG A 74 3.95 4.68 -7.91
C ARG A 74 2.57 4.17 -8.42
N PRO A 75 2.21 2.90 -8.14
CA PRO A 75 0.91 2.37 -8.54
C PRO A 75 -0.28 3.11 -7.90
N HIS A 76 -1.34 3.35 -8.69
CA HIS A 76 -2.54 4.08 -8.26
C HIS A 76 -3.32 3.42 -7.11
N TYR A 77 -3.09 2.14 -6.83
CA TYR A 77 -3.76 1.46 -5.71
C TYR A 77 -3.11 1.73 -4.36
N VAL A 78 -1.84 2.17 -4.32
CA VAL A 78 -1.06 2.35 -3.09
C VAL A 78 -1.76 3.23 -2.03
N PRO A 79 -2.38 4.38 -2.36
CA PRO A 79 -3.00 5.25 -1.35
C PRO A 79 -4.13 4.54 -0.61
N ARG A 80 -4.97 3.83 -1.36
CA ARG A 80 -6.10 3.07 -0.81
C ARG A 80 -5.61 1.91 0.05
N PHE A 81 -4.50 1.30 -0.35
CA PHE A 81 -3.88 0.24 0.44
C PHE A 81 -3.29 0.77 1.75
N VAL A 82 -2.55 1.88 1.72
CA VAL A 82 -2.03 2.57 2.92
C VAL A 82 -3.17 2.94 3.87
N ALA A 83 -4.25 3.53 3.37
CA ALA A 83 -5.42 3.89 4.19
C ALA A 83 -6.02 2.67 4.92
N ARG A 84 -6.10 1.51 4.24
CA ARG A 84 -6.56 0.26 4.88
C ARG A 84 -5.57 -0.27 5.92
N LEU A 85 -4.27 -0.21 5.62
CA LEU A 85 -3.25 -0.65 6.57
C LEU A 85 -3.23 0.22 7.83
N ARG A 86 -3.35 1.55 7.68
CA ARG A 86 -3.51 2.49 8.82
C ARG A 86 -4.67 2.09 9.70
N ALA A 87 -5.84 1.83 9.12
CA ALA A 87 -6.99 1.36 9.87
C ALA A 87 -6.72 0.01 10.58
N ARG A 88 -6.01 -0.91 9.92
CA ARG A 88 -5.68 -2.24 10.47
C ARG A 88 -4.76 -2.16 11.68
N VAL A 89 -3.81 -1.22 11.71
CA VAL A 89 -2.92 -0.99 12.86
C VAL A 89 -3.51 -0.05 13.91
N GLY A 90 -4.77 0.35 13.78
CA GLY A 90 -5.48 1.16 14.77
C GLY A 90 -5.40 2.67 14.58
N LEU A 91 -4.73 3.14 13.52
CA LEU A 91 -4.68 4.55 13.13
C LEU A 91 -5.95 4.94 12.35
N VAL A 92 -7.11 4.84 13.02
CA VAL A 92 -8.43 4.94 12.38
C VAL A 92 -8.71 6.35 11.87
N GLU A 93 -8.32 7.37 12.62
CA GLU A 93 -8.45 8.79 12.27
C GLU A 93 -7.59 9.13 11.04
N ALA A 94 -6.31 8.73 11.05
CA ALA A 94 -5.41 8.94 9.91
C ALA A 94 -5.87 8.18 8.66
N ALA A 95 -6.49 7.02 8.81
CA ALA A 95 -7.12 6.30 7.71
C ALA A 95 -8.34 7.07 7.17
N LEU A 96 -9.18 7.62 8.04
CA LEU A 96 -10.36 8.40 7.68
C LEU A 96 -9.99 9.65 6.87
N GLU A 97 -9.02 10.43 7.34
CA GLU A 97 -8.51 11.62 6.64
C GLU A 97 -7.99 11.26 5.23
N MET A 98 -7.28 10.12 5.13
CA MET A 98 -6.76 9.66 3.84
C MET A 98 -7.89 9.26 2.88
N TRP A 99 -8.91 8.57 3.37
CA TRP A 99 -10.07 8.22 2.55
C TRP A 99 -10.90 9.44 2.13
N GLU A 100 -11.01 10.46 2.99
CA GLU A 100 -11.67 11.73 2.63
C GLU A 100 -10.94 12.42 1.47
N ARG A 101 -9.60 12.47 1.52
CA ARG A 101 -8.78 12.97 0.42
C ARG A 101 -8.93 12.14 -0.85
N ILE A 102 -8.95 10.82 -0.75
CA ILE A 102 -9.15 9.93 -1.90
C ILE A 102 -10.50 10.17 -2.56
N ARG A 103 -11.57 10.38 -1.79
CA ARG A 103 -12.90 10.71 -2.31
C ARG A 103 -12.89 12.06 -3.06
N GLU A 104 -12.23 13.06 -2.50
CA GLU A 104 -12.14 14.41 -3.08
C GLU A 104 -11.35 14.46 -4.39
N THR A 105 -10.34 13.61 -4.51
CA THR A 105 -9.44 13.54 -5.68
C THR A 105 -9.76 12.38 -6.62
N ALA A 106 -10.91 11.71 -6.44
CA ALA A 106 -11.27 10.53 -7.21
C ALA A 106 -11.55 10.86 -8.69
N ASP A 107 -10.74 10.29 -9.59
CA ASP A 107 -10.89 10.42 -11.05
C ASP A 107 -11.99 9.53 -11.64
N ASN A 108 -12.52 8.58 -10.86
CA ASN A 108 -13.62 7.71 -11.30
C ASN A 108 -14.60 7.39 -10.17
N GLU A 109 -15.82 7.02 -10.57
CA GLU A 109 -16.94 6.77 -9.64
C GLU A 109 -16.64 5.62 -8.70
N TRP A 110 -16.02 4.54 -9.18
CA TRP A 110 -15.71 3.38 -8.36
C TRP A 110 -14.75 3.71 -7.21
N VAL A 111 -13.73 4.56 -7.44
CA VAL A 111 -12.83 5.03 -6.39
C VAL A 111 -13.58 5.90 -5.38
N ARG A 112 -14.48 6.78 -5.84
CA ARG A 112 -15.32 7.62 -4.98
C ARG A 112 -16.23 6.77 -4.09
N GLU A 113 -16.96 5.83 -4.67
CA GLU A 113 -17.85 4.91 -3.94
C GLU A 113 -17.08 4.05 -2.93
N THR A 114 -15.91 3.55 -3.32
CA THR A 114 -15.01 2.80 -2.41
C THR A 114 -14.63 3.66 -1.21
N ALA A 115 -14.18 4.89 -1.45
CA ALA A 115 -13.78 5.80 -0.39
C ALA A 115 -14.95 6.16 0.54
N GLU A 116 -16.13 6.42 -0.01
CA GLU A 116 -17.33 6.68 0.79
C GLU A 116 -17.73 5.50 1.68
N GLN A 117 -17.63 4.27 1.18
CA GLN A 117 -17.91 3.09 1.99
C GLN A 117 -16.92 2.95 3.14
N GLU A 118 -15.63 3.14 2.87
CA GLU A 118 -14.58 3.04 3.89
C GLU A 118 -14.73 4.15 4.94
N ILE A 119 -15.05 5.38 4.54
CA ILE A 119 -15.39 6.49 5.43
C ILE A 119 -16.55 6.13 6.36
N ARG A 120 -17.64 5.55 5.81
CA ARG A 120 -18.79 5.12 6.62
C ARG A 120 -18.40 4.05 7.64
N ASN A 121 -17.61 3.06 7.22
CA ASN A 121 -17.11 1.99 8.08
C ASN A 121 -16.25 2.52 9.23
N LEU A 122 -15.28 3.38 8.91
CA LEU A 122 -14.36 3.94 9.91
C LEU A 122 -15.09 4.86 10.89
N ARG A 123 -16.02 5.70 10.41
CA ARG A 123 -16.86 6.53 11.28
C ARG A 123 -17.75 5.70 12.21
N ALA A 124 -18.26 4.54 11.77
CA ALA A 124 -19.00 3.63 12.63
C ALA A 124 -18.09 3.01 13.71
N ARG A 125 -16.89 2.57 13.31
CA ARG A 125 -15.87 2.04 14.22
C ARG A 125 -15.50 3.06 15.31
N LEU A 126 -15.27 4.32 14.96
CA LEU A 126 -14.97 5.39 15.92
C LEU A 126 -16.11 5.64 16.92
N ARG A 127 -17.36 5.41 16.51
CA ARG A 127 -18.53 5.52 17.40
C ARG A 127 -18.82 4.26 18.22
N GLY A 128 -18.02 3.20 18.07
CA GLY A 128 -18.32 1.89 18.68
C GLY A 128 -19.58 1.21 18.12
N ALA A 129 -20.06 1.65 16.96
CA ALA A 129 -21.24 1.09 16.30
C ALA A 129 -20.86 -0.13 15.44
N PRO A 130 -21.77 -1.10 15.23
CA PRO A 130 -21.56 -2.15 14.24
C PRO A 130 -21.31 -1.53 12.86
N PRO A 131 -20.50 -2.19 12.00
CA PRO A 131 -20.23 -1.67 10.66
C PRO A 131 -21.55 -1.47 9.90
N PRO A 132 -21.65 -0.40 9.09
CA PRO A 132 -22.86 -0.15 8.31
C PRO A 132 -23.08 -1.29 7.31
N PRO A 133 -24.33 -1.57 6.92
CA PRO A 133 -24.62 -2.58 5.91
C PRO A 133 -23.87 -2.28 4.61
N ALA A 134 -23.43 -3.33 3.92
CA ALA A 134 -22.76 -3.20 2.64
C ALA A 134 -23.66 -2.42 1.65
N PRO A 135 -23.07 -1.60 0.77
CA PRO A 135 -23.86 -0.89 -0.23
C PRO A 135 -24.46 -1.93 -1.17
N ILE A 136 -25.74 -1.76 -1.53
CA ILE A 136 -26.40 -2.63 -2.50
C ILE A 136 -25.64 -2.47 -3.83
N PRO A 137 -25.07 -3.55 -4.41
CA PRO A 137 -24.33 -3.44 -5.66
C PRO A 137 -25.27 -2.87 -6.73
N ARG A 138 -24.88 -1.74 -7.32
CA ARG A 138 -25.58 -1.21 -8.49
C ARG A 138 -25.31 -2.15 -9.65
N ALA A 139 -26.37 -2.58 -10.34
CA ALA A 139 -26.24 -3.32 -11.58
C ALA A 139 -25.48 -2.44 -12.59
N GLY A 140 -24.20 -2.73 -12.84
CA GLY A 140 -23.44 -2.13 -13.95
C GLY A 140 -22.14 -1.38 -13.65
N GLY A 141 -21.54 -1.49 -12.46
CA GLY A 141 -20.23 -0.86 -12.18
C GLY A 141 -19.06 -1.81 -12.39
N GLY A 142 -18.47 -1.82 -13.59
CA GLY A 142 -17.22 -2.54 -13.85
C GLY A 142 -16.08 -2.03 -12.96
N GLY A 143 -15.53 -2.91 -12.12
CA GLY A 143 -14.27 -2.65 -11.43
C GLY A 143 -13.11 -2.67 -12.44
N PRO A 144 -12.06 -1.86 -12.27
CA PRO A 144 -10.98 -1.81 -13.24
C PRO A 144 -10.13 -3.07 -13.18
N HIS A 145 -9.85 -3.61 -14.37
CA HIS A 145 -8.73 -4.49 -14.68
C HIS A 145 -7.39 -3.79 -14.45
#